data_AF-A0A917MGD8-F1
#
_entry.id   AF-A0A917MGD8-F1
#
_cell.length_a   1.000
_cell.length_b   1.000
_cell.length_c   1.000
_cell.angle_alpha   90.00
_cell.angle_beta   90.00
_cell.angle_gamma   90.00
#
_symmetry.space_group_name_H-M   'P 1'
#
loop_
_entity.id
_entity.type
_entity.pdbx_description
1 polymer ?
#
loop_
_entity_poly.entity_id
_entity_poly.type
_entity_poly.pdbx_seq_one_letter_code
_entity_poly.pdbx_strand_id
1 'polypeptide(L)'
;MAGLSATSLIGAAGAFDLAFAAFHLAFPLLFRWRSRLAKLDPVNRGILVTLNLMLVFVFAAAGAVLALKPDLVATDALGRGFLFLGAGFWALRAALQPLIFGLDHWASKLLLVVFLAGVTLHAAPAWP
;
A
#
# COMPACT_ATOMS: atom_id res chain seq x y z
N MET A 1 -8.03 4.74 28.77
CA MET A 1 -7.11 4.39 27.67
C MET A 1 -7.25 5.50 26.64
N ALA A 2 -6.24 6.37 26.48
CA ALA A 2 -6.32 7.44 25.51
C ALA A 2 -6.38 6.82 24.10
N GLY A 3 -7.48 7.02 23.38
CA GLY A 3 -7.57 6.62 21.98
C GLY A 3 -6.52 7.37 21.18
N LEU A 4 -5.93 6.71 20.17
CA LEU A 4 -5.07 7.40 19.20
C LEU A 4 -5.89 8.49 18.52
N SER A 5 -5.31 9.70 18.36
CA SER A 5 -6.00 10.78 17.65
C SER A 5 -6.09 10.46 16.15
N ALA A 6 -7.09 11.03 15.46
CA ALA A 6 -7.23 10.86 14.01
C ALA A 6 -5.95 11.24 13.26
N THR A 7 -5.31 12.35 13.63
CA THR A 7 -4.02 12.78 13.08
C THR A 7 -2.92 11.73 13.25
N SER A 8 -2.84 11.07 14.42
CA SER A 8 -1.86 10.00 14.65
C SER A 8 -2.15 8.76 13.78
N LEU A 9 -3.43 8.39 13.60
CA LEU A 9 -3.82 7.29 12.73
C LEU A 9 -3.52 7.59 11.26
N ILE A 10 -3.79 8.82 10.80
CA ILE A 10 -3.48 9.27 9.44
C ILE A 10 -1.96 9.26 9.21
N GLY A 11 -1.17 9.73 10.17
CA GLY A 11 0.29 9.65 10.10
C GLY A 11 0.79 8.21 10.02
N ALA A 12 0.18 7.28 10.75
CA ALA A 12 0.50 5.86 10.69
C ALA A 12 0.13 5.23 9.33
N ALA A 13 -1.02 5.58 8.75
CA ALA A 13 -1.40 5.19 7.40
C ALA A 13 -0.39 5.71 6.36
N GLY A 14 0.06 6.97 6.49
CA GLY A 14 1.10 7.54 5.64
C GLY A 14 2.44 6.81 5.75
N ALA A 15 2.88 6.51 6.97
CA ALA A 15 4.09 5.72 7.20
C ALA A 15 3.99 4.31 6.62
N PHE A 16 2.81 3.70 6.70
CA PHE A 16 2.52 2.39 6.12
C PHE A 16 2.67 2.40 4.59
N ASP A 17 2.10 3.40 3.91
CA ASP A 17 2.25 3.55 2.45
C ASP A 17 3.71 3.79 2.05
N LEU A 18 4.44 4.64 2.78
CA LEU A 18 5.88 4.86 2.53
C LEU A 18 6.70 3.57 2.71
N ALA A 19 6.37 2.76 3.73
CA ALA A 19 7.02 1.46 3.92
C ALA A 19 6.73 0.51 2.73
N PHE A 20 5.54 0.56 2.14
CA PHE A 20 5.22 -0.18 0.93
C PHE A 20 5.95 0.34 -0.31
N ALA A 21 6.13 1.64 -0.46
CA ALA A 21 6.98 2.20 -1.51
C ALA A 21 8.42 1.64 -1.41
N ALA A 22 9.00 1.63 -0.20
CA ALA A 22 10.32 1.06 0.04
C ALA A 22 10.37 -0.46 -0.22
N PHE A 23 9.33 -1.19 0.21
CA PHE A 23 9.20 -2.63 -0.06
C PHE A 23 9.20 -2.92 -1.57
N HIS A 24 8.44 -2.15 -2.36
CA HIS A 24 8.41 -2.29 -3.82
C HIS A 24 9.72 -1.92 -4.52
N LEU A 25 10.48 -0.96 -3.99
CA LEU A 25 11.85 -0.67 -4.45
C LEU A 25 12.80 -1.86 -4.22
N ALA A 26 12.54 -2.69 -3.21
CA ALA A 26 13.36 -3.87 -2.90
C ALA A 26 13.03 -5.09 -3.80
N PHE A 27 11.95 -5.06 -4.59
CA PHE A 27 11.51 -6.21 -5.42
C PHE A 27 12.58 -6.76 -6.35
N PRO A 28 13.41 -5.94 -7.04
CA PRO A 28 14.46 -6.46 -7.89
C PRO A 28 15.44 -7.37 -7.14
N LEU A 29 15.71 -7.07 -5.86
CA LEU A 29 16.55 -7.88 -4.99
C LEU A 29 15.78 -9.09 -4.44
N LEU A 30 14.64 -8.85 -3.78
CA LEU A 30 13.85 -9.90 -3.10
C LEU A 30 13.43 -11.03 -4.03
N PHE A 31 13.08 -10.71 -5.28
CA PHE A 31 12.58 -11.67 -6.26
C PHE A 31 13.59 -12.00 -7.37
N ARG A 32 14.86 -11.57 -7.22
CA ARG A 32 15.95 -11.86 -8.15
C ARG A 32 15.61 -11.52 -9.61
N TRP A 33 14.98 -10.36 -9.81
CA TRP A 33 14.36 -9.98 -11.10
C TRP A 33 15.32 -10.03 -12.29
N ARG A 34 16.60 -9.70 -12.09
CA ARG A 34 17.62 -9.83 -13.15
C ARG A 34 17.61 -11.22 -13.80
N SER A 35 17.48 -12.28 -13.00
CA SER A 35 17.45 -13.67 -13.49
C SER A 35 16.05 -14.16 -13.87
N ARG A 36 15.02 -13.71 -13.13
CA ARG A 36 13.65 -14.20 -13.31
C ARG A 36 12.92 -13.52 -14.47
N LEU A 37 13.04 -12.20 -14.60
CA LEU A 37 12.39 -11.44 -15.67
C LEU A 37 13.11 -11.58 -17.02
N ALA A 38 14.37 -12.04 -17.05
CA ALA A 38 15.07 -12.35 -18.30
C ALA A 38 14.37 -13.44 -19.13
N LYS A 39 13.48 -14.23 -18.50
CA LYS A 39 12.66 -15.25 -19.16
C LYS A 39 11.44 -14.69 -19.89
N LEU A 40 11.08 -13.43 -19.65
CA LEU A 40 9.99 -12.75 -20.32
C LEU A 40 10.50 -12.06 -21.59
N ASP A 41 9.63 -11.91 -22.58
CA ASP A 41 9.92 -11.06 -23.73
C ASP A 41 10.15 -9.60 -23.28
N PRO A 42 10.81 -8.78 -24.11
CA PRO A 42 11.15 -7.41 -23.74
C PRO A 42 9.96 -6.53 -23.36
N VAL A 43 8.79 -6.73 -23.98
CA VAL A 43 7.60 -5.90 -23.74
C VAL A 43 7.00 -6.23 -22.38
N ASN A 44 6.73 -7.50 -22.10
CA ASN A 44 6.17 -7.90 -20.81
C ASN A 44 7.12 -7.60 -19.64
N ARG A 45 8.44 -7.76 -19.85
CA ARG A 45 9.44 -7.32 -18.87
C ARG A 45 9.36 -5.83 -18.60
N GLY A 46 9.27 -5.00 -19.65
CA GLY A 46 9.12 -3.56 -19.52
C GLY A 46 7.86 -3.17 -18.75
N ILE A 47 6.72 -3.79 -19.07
CA ILE A 47 5.44 -3.55 -18.40
C ILE A 47 5.55 -3.81 -16.89
N LEU A 48 6.11 -4.95 -16.47
CA LEU A 48 6.22 -5.28 -15.04
C LEU A 48 7.12 -4.29 -14.28
N VAL A 49 8.24 -3.87 -14.89
CA VAL A 49 9.13 -2.87 -14.28
C VAL A 49 8.43 -1.54 -14.14
N THR A 50 7.75 -1.07 -15.20
CA THR A 50 7.01 0.19 -15.19
C THR A 50 5.89 0.17 -14.16
N LEU A 51 5.07 -0.90 -14.11
CA LEU A 51 3.99 -1.03 -13.13
C LEU A 51 4.52 -0.97 -11.69
N ASN A 52 5.66 -1.62 -11.40
CA ASN A 52 6.25 -1.54 -10.07
C ASN A 52 6.75 -0.14 -9.73
N LEU A 53 7.41 0.57 -10.65
CA LEU A 53 7.88 1.94 -10.40
C LEU A 53 6.71 2.92 -10.26
N MET A 54 5.65 2.77 -11.05
CA MET A 54 4.43 3.57 -10.89
C MET A 54 3.78 3.31 -9.53
N LEU A 55 3.77 2.06 -9.07
CA LEU A 55 3.23 1.71 -7.76
C LEU A 55 4.08 2.28 -6.62
N VAL A 56 5.41 2.27 -6.74
CA VAL A 56 6.31 2.98 -5.81
C VAL A 56 5.94 4.46 -5.74
N PHE A 57 5.78 5.12 -6.90
CA PHE A 57 5.43 6.53 -6.95
C PHE A 57 4.08 6.82 -6.27
N VAL A 58 3.04 6.02 -6.56
CA VAL A 58 1.71 6.19 -5.97
C VAL A 58 1.76 6.03 -4.45
N PHE A 59 2.43 5.00 -3.94
CA PHE A 59 2.58 4.81 -2.49
C PHE A 59 3.40 5.93 -1.84
N ALA A 60 4.48 6.37 -2.49
CA ALA A 60 5.29 7.48 -1.98
C ALA A 60 4.49 8.79 -1.92
N ALA A 61 3.72 9.09 -2.97
CA ALA A 61 2.89 10.28 -3.05
C ALA A 61 1.75 10.23 -2.02
N ALA A 62 1.04 9.11 -1.92
CA ALA A 62 -0.03 8.92 -0.94
C ALA A 62 0.50 9.05 0.48
N GLY A 63 1.58 8.33 0.79
CA GLY A 63 2.24 8.41 2.08
C GLY A 63 2.72 9.81 2.45
N ALA A 64 3.27 10.56 1.48
CA ALA A 64 3.69 11.95 1.68
C ALA A 64 2.50 12.88 1.96
N VAL A 65 1.37 12.75 1.25
CA VAL A 65 0.16 13.54 1.51
C VAL A 65 -0.34 13.31 2.94
N LEU A 66 -0.46 12.06 3.36
CA LEU A 66 -0.92 11.69 4.69
C LEU A 66 0.05 12.16 5.79
N ALA A 67 1.36 12.10 5.56
CA ALA A 67 2.37 12.51 6.53
C ALA A 67 2.54 14.04 6.65
N LEU A 68 2.43 14.78 5.54
CA LEU A 68 2.71 16.22 5.51
C LEU A 68 1.50 17.09 5.85
N LYS A 69 0.28 16.56 5.71
CA LYS A 69 -0.98 17.31 5.89
C LYS A 69 -2.06 16.51 6.66
N PRO A 70 -1.74 15.81 7.76
CA PRO A 70 -2.69 14.92 8.41
C PRO A 70 -3.93 15.65 8.96
N ASP A 71 -3.78 16.89 9.45
CA ASP A 71 -4.91 17.68 9.96
C ASP A 71 -5.88 18.11 8.86
N LEU A 72 -5.36 18.46 7.68
CA LEU A 72 -6.18 18.77 6.51
C LEU A 72 -6.92 17.51 6.05
N VAL A 73 -6.25 16.37 6.02
CA VAL A 73 -6.86 15.08 5.65
C VAL A 73 -8.00 14.69 6.60
N ALA A 74 -7.86 14.95 7.90
CA ALA A 74 -8.88 14.63 8.90
C ALA A 74 -10.15 15.47 8.76
N THR A 75 -10.00 16.75 8.41
CA THR A 75 -11.09 17.73 8.47
C THR A 75 -11.80 17.93 7.12
N ASP A 76 -11.06 17.83 6.02
CA ASP A 76 -11.56 18.08 4.67
C ASP A 76 -12.25 16.87 4.03
N ALA A 77 -13.29 17.12 3.23
CA ALA A 77 -14.05 16.06 2.57
C ALA A 77 -13.24 15.31 1.50
N LEU A 78 -12.37 16.01 0.74
CA LEU A 78 -11.45 15.36 -0.20
C LEU A 78 -10.39 14.55 0.55
N GLY A 79 -9.92 15.05 1.69
CA GLY A 79 -9.05 14.33 2.61
C GLY A 79 -9.62 12.99 3.05
N ARG A 80 -10.86 12.99 3.56
CA ARG A 80 -11.58 11.74 3.90
C ARG A 80 -11.82 10.84 2.69
N GLY A 81 -12.15 11.43 1.53
CA GLY A 81 -12.28 10.69 0.27
C GLY A 81 -10.97 9.97 -0.10
N PHE A 82 -9.82 10.61 0.11
CA PHE A 82 -8.51 10.01 -0.13
C PHE A 82 -8.24 8.82 0.80
N LEU A 83 -8.61 8.92 2.09
CA LEU A 83 -8.53 7.79 3.02
C LEU A 83 -9.44 6.63 2.61
N PHE A 84 -10.67 6.89 2.17
CA PHE A 84 -11.56 5.84 1.64
C PHE A 84 -10.99 5.15 0.40
N LEU A 85 -10.38 5.90 -0.51
CA LEU A 85 -9.69 5.33 -1.67
C LEU A 85 -8.51 4.46 -1.25
N GLY A 86 -7.72 4.89 -0.27
CA GLY A 86 -6.65 4.08 0.33
C GLY A 86 -7.17 2.79 0.95
N ALA A 87 -8.24 2.87 1.75
CA ALA A 87 -8.88 1.69 2.33
C ALA A 87 -9.40 0.73 1.24
N GLY A 88 -10.03 1.26 0.20
CA GLY A 88 -10.50 0.49 -0.96
C GLY A 88 -9.36 -0.18 -1.73
N PHE A 89 -8.24 0.52 -1.94
CA PHE A 89 -7.04 -0.03 -2.55
C PHE A 89 -6.51 -1.23 -1.74
N TRP A 90 -6.35 -1.05 -0.43
CA TRP A 90 -5.86 -2.11 0.46
C TRP A 90 -6.84 -3.28 0.56
N ALA A 91 -8.15 -3.03 0.50
CA ALA A 91 -9.18 -4.06 0.54
C ALA A 91 -9.17 -4.89 -0.75
N LEU A 92 -9.10 -4.23 -1.91
CA LEU A 92 -8.90 -4.91 -3.19
C LEU A 92 -7.62 -5.74 -3.17
N ARG A 93 -6.52 -5.18 -2.65
CA ARG A 93 -5.25 -5.91 -2.56
C ARG A 93 -5.35 -7.11 -1.64
N ALA A 94 -6.02 -6.99 -0.49
CA ALA A 94 -6.28 -8.10 0.42
C ALA A 94 -7.12 -9.19 -0.27
N ALA A 95 -8.18 -8.83 -1.00
CA ALA A 95 -9.03 -9.78 -1.72
C ALA A 95 -8.28 -10.51 -2.85
N LEU A 96 -7.42 -9.82 -3.59
CA LEU A 96 -6.62 -10.42 -4.67
C LEU A 96 -5.53 -11.37 -4.15
N GLN A 97 -5.11 -11.26 -2.88
CA GLN A 97 -4.06 -12.11 -2.32
C GLN A 97 -4.40 -13.61 -2.36
N PRO A 98 -5.51 -14.10 -1.77
CA PRO A 98 -5.88 -15.51 -1.88
C PRO A 98 -6.25 -15.91 -3.31
N LEU A 99 -6.85 -15.01 -4.10
CA LEU A 99 -7.32 -15.32 -5.45
C LEU A 99 -6.18 -15.56 -6.45
N ILE A 100 -5.09 -14.79 -6.36
CA ILE A 100 -3.98 -14.85 -7.32
C ILE A 100 -2.78 -15.63 -6.77
N PHE A 101 -2.49 -15.49 -5.47
CA PHE A 101 -1.27 -16.06 -4.87
C PHE A 101 -1.54 -17.29 -4.00
N GLY A 102 -2.81 -17.63 -3.75
CA GLY A 102 -3.18 -18.66 -2.78
C GLY A 102 -2.76 -18.32 -1.36
N LEU A 103 -3.05 -19.20 -0.40
CA LEU A 103 -2.67 -19.02 1.02
C LEU A 103 -1.85 -20.19 1.57
N ASP A 104 -1.29 -21.04 0.73
CA ASP A 104 -0.53 -22.21 1.19
C ASP A 104 0.80 -21.80 1.85
N HIS A 105 1.44 -20.75 1.33
CA HIS A 105 2.70 -20.25 1.84
C HIS A 105 2.52 -19.20 2.94
N TRP A 106 3.30 -19.29 4.03
CA TRP A 106 3.21 -18.40 5.19
C TRP A 106 3.36 -16.91 4.83
N ALA A 107 4.26 -16.59 3.88
CA ALA A 107 4.45 -15.20 3.44
C ALA A 107 3.19 -14.61 2.78
N SER A 108 2.39 -15.43 2.10
CA SER A 108 1.12 -15.00 1.52
C SER A 108 0.10 -14.65 2.61
N LYS A 109 0.02 -15.48 3.67
CA LYS A 109 -0.82 -15.21 4.85
C LYS A 109 -0.38 -13.94 5.58
N LEU A 110 0.93 -13.76 5.76
CA LEU A 110 1.48 -12.56 6.37
C LEU A 110 1.11 -11.31 5.57
N LEU A 111 1.31 -11.34 4.24
CA LEU A 111 0.94 -10.22 3.38
C LEU A 111 -0.56 -9.91 3.43
N LEU A 112 -1.42 -10.94 3.47
CA LEU A 112 -2.86 -10.73 3.66
C LEU A 112 -3.16 -9.97 4.95
N VAL A 113 -2.56 -10.37 6.08
CA VAL A 113 -2.73 -9.67 7.36
C VAL A 113 -2.23 -8.23 7.27
N VAL A 114 -1.09 -8.00 6.62
CA VAL A 114 -0.55 -6.66 6.39
C VAL A 114 -1.50 -5.80 5.55
N PHE A 115 -2.09 -6.34 4.48
CA PHE A 115 -3.06 -5.61 3.67
C PHE A 115 -4.34 -5.28 4.44
N LEU A 116 -4.83 -6.20 5.28
CA LEU A 116 -5.96 -5.95 6.17
C LEU A 116 -5.62 -4.85 7.20
N ALA A 117 -4.39 -4.80 7.70
CA ALA A 117 -3.93 -3.68 8.52
C ALA A 117 -3.91 -2.36 7.73
N GLY A 118 -3.53 -2.39 6.44
CA GLY A 118 -3.66 -1.25 5.54
C GLY A 118 -5.10 -0.75 5.44
N VAL A 119 -6.08 -1.65 5.30
CA VAL A 119 -7.52 -1.31 5.30
C VAL A 119 -7.89 -0.60 6.60
N THR A 120 -7.54 -1.17 7.74
CA THR A 120 -7.95 -0.62 9.05
C THR A 120 -7.29 0.73 9.33
N LEU A 121 -6.00 0.89 9.02
CA LEU A 121 -5.28 2.15 9.20
C LEU A 121 -5.87 3.30 8.37
N HIS A 122 -6.36 3.01 7.16
CA HIS A 122 -6.97 4.01 6.30
C HIS A 122 -8.45 4.26 6.62
N ALA A 123 -9.22 3.21 6.92
CA ALA A 123 -10.66 3.32 7.16
C ALA A 123 -10.97 3.93 8.54
N ALA A 124 -10.17 3.64 9.57
CA ALA A 124 -10.43 4.11 10.94
C ALA A 124 -10.52 5.65 11.05
N PRO A 125 -9.57 6.45 10.50
CA PRO A 125 -9.68 7.90 10.51
C PRO A 125 -10.56 8.48 9.38
N ALA A 126 -11.12 7.65 8.49
CA ALA A 126 -11.98 8.13 7.40
C ALA A 126 -13.42 8.41 7.85
N TRP A 127 -13.83 7.84 8.99
CA TRP A 127 -15.16 8.03 9.56
C TRP A 127 -15.20 9.31 10.42
N PRO A 128 -16.24 10.15 10.28
CA PRO A 128 -16.39 11.38 11.07
C PRO A 128 -16.62 11.15 12.56
#